data_AF-A0A1P8FF72-F1
#
_entry.id   AF-A0A1P8FF72-F1
#
_cell.length_a   1.000
_cell.length_b   1.000
_cell.length_c   1.000
_cell.angle_alpha   90.00
_cell.angle_beta   90.00
_cell.angle_gamma   90.00
#
_symmetry.space_group_name_H-M   'P 1'
#
loop_
_entity.id
_entity.type
_entity.pdbx_description
1 polymer ?
#
loop_
_entity_poly.entity_id
_entity_poly.type
_entity_poly.pdbx_seq_one_letter_code
_entity_poly.pdbx_strand_id
1 'polypeptide(L)'
;MSYDVTLFIPSGDAPLEEQVDDDEPHGEPTAEDRARLEAIRASLLAYDPAAKFEAGEHGALILVDGAKLPYLEIGPRRAGMHMSMASDPRALYESLHQIVGLFAPHGFVAYDYQQGGIVKPEADFRAFMQQFRSQWDTPADFEAWLAQTPASGATPAPAKKGGASAVGIGFGVLFLLWALYKLHKAGYF
;
A
#
# COMPACT_ATOMS: atom_id res chain seq x y z
N MET A 1 17.51 4.97 12.18
CA MET A 1 16.75 6.15 11.74
C MET A 1 15.29 5.72 11.62
N SER A 2 14.31 6.52 12.00
CA SER A 2 12.89 6.17 11.84
C SER A 2 12.34 6.76 10.54
N TYR A 3 11.29 6.12 10.01
CA TYR A 3 10.54 6.58 8.86
C TYR A 3 9.05 6.54 9.23
N ASP A 4 8.43 7.72 9.22
CA ASP A 4 7.08 7.93 9.75
C ASP A 4 6.15 8.35 8.63
N VAL A 5 4.99 7.71 8.54
CA VAL A 5 3.97 7.97 7.52
C VAL A 5 2.62 8.12 8.19
N THR A 6 1.88 9.15 7.80
CA THR A 6 0.50 9.32 8.24
C THR A 6 -0.44 8.84 7.15
N LEU A 7 -1.30 7.89 7.48
CA LEU A 7 -2.42 7.52 6.62
C LEU A 7 -3.66 8.28 7.08
N PHE A 8 -4.45 8.79 6.15
CA PHE A 8 -5.69 9.50 6.47
C PHE A 8 -6.74 9.31 5.38
N ILE A 9 -8.01 9.51 5.72
CA ILE A 9 -9.12 9.54 4.74
C ILE A 9 -9.35 11.00 4.36
N PRO A 10 -9.08 11.40 3.09
CA PRO A 10 -9.29 12.77 2.66
C PRO A 10 -10.73 13.23 2.88
N SER A 11 -10.89 14.48 3.31
CA SER A 11 -12.19 15.12 3.49
C SER A 11 -12.18 16.55 2.96
N GLY A 12 -13.11 16.83 2.05
CA GLY A 12 -13.28 18.16 1.48
C GLY A 12 -12.12 18.58 0.56
N ASP A 13 -12.00 19.89 0.38
CA ASP A 13 -11.08 20.51 -0.59
C ASP A 13 -9.89 21.23 0.08
N ALA A 14 -9.67 21.02 1.38
CA ALA A 14 -8.56 21.62 2.10
C ALA A 14 -7.20 21.14 1.53
N PRO A 15 -6.12 21.93 1.63
CA PRO A 15 -4.77 21.48 1.33
C PRO A 15 -4.43 20.18 2.08
N LEU A 16 -3.69 19.28 1.44
CA LEU A 16 -3.38 17.96 2.01
C LEU A 16 -2.67 18.06 3.37
N GLU A 17 -1.70 18.96 3.49
CA GLU A 17 -0.96 19.23 4.73
C GLU A 17 -1.92 19.56 5.89
N GLU A 18 -2.93 20.38 5.64
CA GLU A 18 -3.93 20.78 6.63
C GLU A 18 -4.87 19.62 7.01
N GLN A 19 -5.11 18.69 6.09
CA GLN A 19 -5.88 17.47 6.37
C GLN A 19 -5.06 16.40 7.13
N VAL A 20 -3.73 16.38 6.96
CA VAL A 20 -2.86 15.40 7.63
C VAL A 20 -2.62 15.80 9.09
N ASP A 21 -2.58 17.11 9.35
CA ASP A 21 -2.39 17.70 10.68
C ASP A 21 -3.70 17.90 11.45
N ASP A 22 -4.84 17.49 10.89
CA ASP A 22 -6.12 17.55 11.57
C ASP A 22 -6.14 16.54 12.74
N ASP A 23 -5.81 17.06 13.93
CA ASP A 23 -5.88 16.37 15.21
C ASP A 23 -7.29 16.39 15.79
N GLU A 24 -8.33 16.83 15.04
CA GLU A 24 -9.66 16.96 15.61
C GLU A 24 -10.10 15.67 16.30
N PRO A 25 -10.33 15.71 17.63
CA PRO A 25 -10.75 14.56 18.39
C PRO A 25 -12.18 14.25 17.96
N HIS A 26 -12.31 13.38 16.96
CA HIS A 26 -13.59 12.86 16.58
C HIS A 26 -14.20 12.19 17.81
N GLY A 27 -15.49 12.47 18.06
CA GLY A 27 -16.24 11.88 19.15
C GLY A 27 -16.26 10.34 19.09
N GLU A 28 -17.14 9.71 19.87
CA GLU A 28 -17.23 8.24 19.84
C GLU A 28 -17.32 7.70 18.39
N PRO A 29 -16.53 6.67 18.03
CA PRO A 29 -16.53 6.12 16.68
C PRO A 29 -17.93 5.77 16.21
N THR A 30 -18.25 6.10 14.97
CA THR A 30 -19.52 5.69 14.38
C THR A 30 -19.55 4.17 14.15
N ALA A 31 -20.73 3.62 13.85
CA ALA A 31 -20.82 2.21 13.46
C ALA A 31 -20.03 1.92 12.17
N GLU A 32 -19.96 2.88 11.25
CA GLU A 32 -19.16 2.77 10.03
C GLU A 32 -17.66 2.73 10.34
N ASP A 33 -17.20 3.59 11.25
CA ASP A 33 -15.81 3.63 11.66
C ASP A 33 -15.36 2.32 12.32
N ARG A 34 -16.20 1.76 13.21
CA ARG A 34 -15.93 0.44 13.81
C ARG A 34 -15.86 -0.66 12.75
N ALA A 35 -16.78 -0.67 11.79
CA ALA A 35 -16.76 -1.65 10.70
C ALA A 35 -15.49 -1.52 9.83
N ARG A 36 -15.05 -0.28 9.56
CA ARG A 36 -13.81 -0.01 8.82
C ARG A 36 -12.59 -0.50 9.56
N LEU A 37 -12.48 -0.22 10.86
CA LEU A 37 -11.37 -0.66 11.70
C LEU A 37 -11.27 -2.19 11.74
N GLU A 38 -12.39 -2.90 11.89
CA GLU A 38 -12.40 -4.36 11.82
C GLU A 38 -11.99 -4.90 10.43
N ALA A 39 -12.39 -4.23 9.35
CA ALA A 39 -11.98 -4.61 7.99
C ALA A 39 -10.47 -4.39 7.74
N ILE A 40 -9.91 -3.31 8.29
CA ILE A 40 -8.46 -3.05 8.27
C ILE A 40 -7.74 -4.13 9.08
N ARG A 41 -8.20 -4.40 10.31
CA ARG A 41 -7.65 -5.44 11.17
C ARG A 41 -7.62 -6.80 10.47
N ALA A 42 -8.70 -7.19 9.81
CA ALA A 42 -8.78 -8.43 9.04
C ALA A 42 -7.76 -8.45 7.88
N SER A 43 -7.57 -7.32 7.19
CA SER A 43 -6.58 -7.19 6.11
C SER A 43 -5.14 -7.34 6.65
N LEU A 44 -4.86 -6.74 7.80
CA LEU A 44 -3.56 -6.84 8.47
C LEU A 44 -3.29 -8.25 8.98
N LEU A 45 -4.27 -8.92 9.60
CA LEU A 45 -4.15 -10.31 10.05
C LEU A 45 -3.99 -11.30 8.89
N ALA A 46 -4.57 -11.02 7.72
CA ALA A 46 -4.36 -11.83 6.53
C ALA A 46 -2.91 -11.73 6.02
N TYR A 47 -2.28 -10.56 6.17
CA TYR A 47 -0.89 -10.31 5.78
C TYR A 47 0.12 -10.83 6.83
N ASP A 48 -0.16 -10.58 8.09
CA ASP A 48 0.63 -11.00 9.25
C ASP A 48 -0.27 -11.67 10.31
N PRO A 49 -0.49 -12.99 10.22
CA PRO A 49 -1.33 -13.72 11.17
C PRO A 49 -0.81 -13.72 12.61
N ALA A 50 0.47 -13.35 12.83
CA ALA A 50 1.06 -13.23 14.16
C ALA A 50 0.76 -11.88 14.81
N ALA A 51 0.18 -10.93 14.07
CA ALA A 51 -0.11 -9.59 14.55
C ALA A 51 -1.07 -9.60 15.74
N LYS A 52 -0.74 -8.81 16.77
CA LYS A 52 -1.56 -8.62 17.97
C LYS A 52 -1.94 -7.15 18.08
N PHE A 53 -3.21 -6.93 18.38
CA PHE A 53 -3.80 -5.61 18.48
C PHE A 53 -4.42 -5.41 19.85
N GLU A 54 -4.22 -4.23 20.41
CA GLU A 54 -4.89 -3.74 21.61
C GLU A 54 -5.84 -2.59 21.25
N ALA A 55 -6.85 -2.38 22.09
CA ALA A 55 -7.74 -1.24 21.96
C ALA A 55 -7.01 0.01 22.49
N GLY A 56 -6.86 1.01 21.62
CA GLY A 56 -6.38 2.33 21.98
C GLY A 56 -7.51 3.27 22.41
N GLU A 57 -7.14 4.52 22.67
CA GLU A 57 -8.11 5.57 22.95
C GLU A 57 -9.04 5.80 21.75
N HIS A 58 -10.26 6.28 22.02
CA HIS A 58 -11.26 6.58 20.98
C HIS A 58 -11.53 5.41 20.01
N GLY A 59 -11.37 4.16 20.47
CA GLY A 59 -11.61 2.96 19.67
C GLY A 59 -10.55 2.68 18.61
N ALA A 60 -9.37 3.30 18.69
CA ALA A 60 -8.25 2.97 17.84
C ALA A 60 -7.77 1.52 18.03
N LEU A 61 -7.07 0.99 17.03
CA LEU A 61 -6.35 -0.28 17.12
C LEU A 61 -4.85 0.02 17.20
N ILE A 62 -4.20 -0.43 18.26
CA ILE A 62 -2.76 -0.32 18.43
C ILE A 62 -2.14 -1.67 18.14
N LEU A 63 -1.23 -1.74 17.16
CA LEU A 63 -0.42 -2.93 16.95
C LEU A 63 0.67 -2.99 18.03
N VAL A 64 0.63 -4.04 18.84
CA VAL A 64 1.58 -4.24 19.95
C VAL A 64 2.64 -5.30 19.65
N ASP A 65 2.39 -6.17 18.68
CA ASP A 65 3.31 -7.24 18.26
C ASP A 65 2.99 -7.65 16.82
N GLY A 66 4.01 -8.00 16.05
CA GLY A 66 3.90 -8.36 14.63
C GLY A 66 5.23 -8.84 14.08
N ALA A 67 5.20 -9.85 13.22
CA ALA A 67 6.41 -10.39 12.59
C ALA A 67 6.82 -9.59 11.34
N LYS A 68 5.84 -8.97 10.66
CA LYS A 68 6.02 -8.26 9.38
C LYS A 68 5.54 -6.83 9.41
N LEU A 69 4.65 -6.49 10.34
CA LEU A 69 4.07 -5.16 10.43
C LEU A 69 4.97 -4.23 11.27
N PRO A 70 5.14 -2.96 10.85
CA PRO A 70 5.74 -1.92 11.69
C PRO A 70 4.78 -1.54 12.81
N TYR A 71 5.23 -0.69 13.73
CA TYR A 71 4.32 -0.13 14.71
C TYR A 71 3.22 0.69 14.00
N LEU A 72 1.97 0.40 14.37
CA LEU A 72 0.77 0.98 13.77
C LEU A 72 -0.18 1.43 14.87
N GLU A 73 -0.65 2.66 14.76
CA GLU A 73 -1.75 3.18 15.56
C GLU A 73 -2.87 3.59 14.61
N ILE A 74 -4.01 2.90 14.67
CA ILE A 74 -5.04 2.97 13.63
C ILE A 74 -6.32 3.52 14.23
N GLY A 75 -6.59 4.79 13.96
CA GLY A 75 -7.87 5.43 14.22
C GLY A 75 -8.87 5.28 13.07
N PRO A 76 -10.14 5.68 13.30
CA PRO A 76 -11.23 5.63 12.32
C PRO A 76 -10.94 6.22 10.94
N ARG A 77 -10.21 7.34 10.93
CA ARG A 77 -9.96 8.19 9.75
C ARG A 77 -8.50 8.54 9.57
N ARG A 78 -7.64 8.17 10.52
CA ARG A 78 -6.21 8.45 10.53
C ARG A 78 -5.46 7.29 11.14
N ALA A 79 -4.29 6.97 10.62
CA ALA A 79 -3.39 6.01 11.21
C ALA A 79 -1.95 6.51 11.16
N GLY A 80 -1.22 6.35 12.26
CA GLY A 80 0.22 6.55 12.31
C GLY A 80 0.94 5.24 11.99
N MET A 81 1.92 5.30 11.11
CA MET A 81 2.81 4.18 10.83
C MET A 81 4.25 4.58 11.09
N HIS A 82 4.87 3.87 12.03
CA HIS A 82 6.24 4.12 12.47
C HIS A 82 7.12 2.94 12.11
N MET A 83 8.00 3.14 11.13
CA MET A 83 8.89 2.12 10.61
C MET A 83 10.32 2.40 11.08
N SER A 84 11.02 1.35 11.53
CA SER A 84 12.46 1.45 11.72
C SER A 84 13.15 1.32 10.37
N MET A 85 13.99 2.28 10.01
CA MET A 85 15.01 2.05 8.99
C MET A 85 16.09 1.16 9.60
N ALA A 86 15.86 -0.15 9.56
CA ALA A 86 16.94 -1.12 9.61
C ALA A 86 17.92 -0.81 8.46
N SER A 87 19.11 -1.40 8.47
CA SER A 87 20.18 -1.18 7.47
C SER A 87 19.84 -1.56 6.02
N ASP A 88 18.56 -1.85 5.72
CA ASP A 88 18.06 -2.17 4.39
C ASP A 88 16.88 -1.23 3.98
N PRO A 89 17.18 -0.10 3.29
CA PRO A 89 16.17 0.81 2.74
C PRO A 89 15.23 0.16 1.73
N ARG A 90 15.61 -0.98 1.12
CA ARG A 90 14.74 -1.70 0.18
C ARG A 90 13.62 -2.42 0.91
N ALA A 91 13.95 -3.16 1.96
CA ALA A 91 12.97 -3.81 2.79
C ALA A 91 11.96 -2.81 3.36
N LEU A 92 12.42 -1.58 3.67
CA LEU A 92 11.55 -0.48 4.07
C LEU A 92 10.56 -0.09 2.96
N TYR A 93 11.03 0.16 1.73
CA TYR A 93 10.16 0.53 0.61
C TYR A 93 9.11 -0.54 0.28
N GLU A 94 9.55 -1.79 0.15
CA GLU A 94 8.65 -2.90 -0.18
C GLU A 94 7.59 -3.06 0.92
N SER A 95 7.99 -2.96 2.19
CA SER A 95 7.08 -3.02 3.33
C SER A 95 6.11 -1.83 3.35
N LEU A 96 6.59 -0.59 3.15
CA LEU A 96 5.78 0.62 3.08
C LEU A 96 4.66 0.47 2.04
N HIS A 97 5.01 0.16 0.79
CA HIS A 97 4.01 0.07 -0.28
C HIS A 97 3.06 -1.11 -0.11
N GLN A 98 3.55 -2.24 0.38
CA GLN A 98 2.71 -3.38 0.69
C GLN A 98 1.68 -3.02 1.77
N ILE A 99 2.08 -2.35 2.84
CA ILE A 99 1.20 -1.98 3.96
C ILE A 99 0.23 -0.88 3.55
N VAL A 100 0.70 0.18 2.89
CA VAL A 100 -0.19 1.23 2.34
C VAL A 100 -1.25 0.62 1.42
N GLY A 101 -0.90 -0.41 0.65
CA GLY A 101 -1.82 -1.17 -0.18
C GLY A 101 -2.93 -1.90 0.60
N LEU A 102 -2.70 -2.26 1.87
CA LEU A 102 -3.73 -2.85 2.75
C LEU A 102 -4.76 -1.82 3.21
N PHE A 103 -4.38 -0.55 3.29
CA PHE A 103 -5.23 0.56 3.74
C PHE A 103 -6.03 1.20 2.59
N ALA A 104 -5.49 1.23 1.37
CA ALA A 104 -6.11 1.86 0.21
C ALA A 104 -7.57 1.40 -0.09
N PRO A 105 -7.94 0.11 0.02
CA PRO A 105 -9.33 -0.33 -0.18
C PRO A 105 -10.35 0.29 0.78
N HIS A 106 -9.87 0.77 1.93
CA HIS A 106 -10.63 1.38 3.02
C HIS A 106 -10.67 2.92 2.95
N GLY A 107 -10.16 3.50 1.86
CA GLY A 107 -10.24 4.94 1.57
C GLY A 107 -9.10 5.78 2.14
N PHE A 108 -8.09 5.15 2.72
CA PHE A 108 -6.91 5.83 3.23
C PHE A 108 -5.93 6.17 2.10
N VAL A 109 -5.29 7.32 2.24
CA VAL A 109 -4.11 7.73 1.49
C VAL A 109 -2.97 7.95 2.48
N ALA A 110 -1.73 7.67 2.05
CA ALA A 110 -0.55 7.83 2.90
C ALA A 110 0.19 9.11 2.53
N TYR A 111 0.59 9.90 3.52
CA TYR A 111 1.39 11.11 3.39
C TYR A 111 2.75 10.92 4.03
N ASP A 112 3.78 11.25 3.27
CA ASP A 112 5.17 11.25 3.69
C ASP A 112 5.61 12.71 3.91
N TYR A 113 5.79 13.08 5.18
CA TYR A 113 6.29 14.41 5.56
C TYR A 113 7.74 14.64 5.12
N GLN A 114 8.54 13.58 4.98
CA GLN A 114 9.93 13.69 4.54
C GLN A 114 10.03 14.01 3.04
N GLN A 115 9.04 13.56 2.25
CA GLN A 115 8.94 13.88 0.82
C GLN A 115 7.98 15.03 0.51
N GLY A 116 7.17 15.48 1.47
CA GLY A 116 6.19 16.55 1.29
C GLY A 116 5.07 16.16 0.32
N GLY A 117 4.53 14.95 0.44
CA GLY A 117 3.50 14.50 -0.49
C GLY A 117 2.89 13.14 -0.20
N ILE A 118 1.91 12.78 -1.03
CA ILE A 118 1.25 11.47 -0.96
C ILE A 118 2.21 10.39 -1.44
N VAL A 119 2.36 9.35 -0.62
CA VAL A 119 3.05 8.11 -0.96
C VAL A 119 2.32 7.49 -2.14
N LYS A 120 2.94 7.57 -3.31
CA LYS A 120 2.52 6.86 -4.51
C LYS A 120 3.42 5.66 -4.67
N PRO A 121 2.90 4.49 -5.07
CA PRO A 121 3.77 3.44 -5.56
C PRO A 121 4.62 4.02 -6.68
N GLU A 122 5.90 4.19 -6.43
CA GLU A 122 6.80 4.75 -7.42
C GLU A 122 6.90 3.77 -8.58
N ALA A 123 6.62 4.26 -9.79
CA ALA A 123 6.84 3.48 -11.00
C ALA A 123 8.35 3.21 -11.19
N ASP A 124 9.19 4.07 -10.60
CA ASP A 124 10.63 4.00 -10.64
C ASP A 124 11.23 3.82 -9.22
N PHE A 125 11.38 2.56 -8.82
CA PHE A 125 12.10 2.16 -7.60
C PHE A 125 13.47 2.83 -7.47
N ARG A 126 14.16 3.07 -8.60
CA ARG A 126 15.49 3.69 -8.59
C ARG A 126 15.42 5.15 -8.18
N ALA A 127 14.38 5.87 -8.58
CA ALA A 127 14.16 7.27 -8.20
C ALA A 127 13.94 7.41 -6.68
N PHE A 128 13.11 6.54 -6.08
CA PHE A 128 12.92 6.51 -4.63
C PHE A 128 14.23 6.27 -3.88
N MET A 129 15.04 5.31 -4.34
CA MET A 129 16.27 4.96 -3.64
C MET A 129 17.34 6.05 -3.64
N GLN A 130 17.28 7.02 -4.56
CA GLN A 130 18.22 8.15 -4.56
C GLN A 130 18.18 8.97 -3.27
N GLN A 131 17.05 8.99 -2.54
CA GLN A 131 16.96 9.72 -1.27
C GLN A 131 17.87 9.16 -0.18
N PHE A 132 18.23 7.88 -0.28
CA PHE A 132 19.11 7.23 0.67
C PHE A 132 20.57 7.38 0.28
N ARG A 133 20.91 7.92 -0.90
CA ARG A 133 22.29 7.95 -1.44
C ARG A 133 23.33 8.44 -0.45
N SER A 134 22.97 9.37 0.44
CA SER A 134 23.82 9.92 1.50
C SER A 134 24.21 8.91 2.60
N GLN A 135 23.59 7.73 2.63
CA GLN A 135 23.86 6.65 3.58
C GLN A 135 25.01 5.73 3.12
N TRP A 136 25.51 5.89 1.90
CA TRP A 136 26.63 5.11 1.37
C TRP A 136 27.94 5.90 1.39
N ASP A 137 29.03 5.22 1.73
CA ASP A 137 30.37 5.80 1.79
C ASP A 137 30.85 6.31 0.42
N THR A 138 30.44 5.64 -0.66
CA THR A 138 30.73 6.07 -2.03
C THR A 138 29.52 6.01 -2.96
N PRO A 139 29.43 6.93 -3.94
CA PRO A 139 28.49 6.83 -5.05
C PRO A 139 28.52 5.49 -5.81
N ALA A 140 29.70 4.88 -5.93
CA ALA A 140 29.87 3.63 -6.66
C ALA A 140 29.23 2.45 -5.93
N ASP A 141 29.34 2.40 -4.60
CA ASP A 141 28.74 1.36 -3.78
C ASP A 141 27.21 1.40 -3.86
N PHE A 142 26.64 2.61 -3.86
CA PHE A 142 25.21 2.82 -4.05
C PHE A 142 24.71 2.37 -5.44
N GLU A 143 25.40 2.76 -6.52
CA GLU A 143 25.00 2.35 -7.88
C GLU A 143 25.21 0.84 -8.10
N ALA A 144 26.24 0.23 -7.50
CA ALA A 144 26.45 -1.22 -7.55
C ALA A 144 25.35 -1.97 -6.78
N TRP A 145 24.93 -1.46 -5.62
CA TRP A 145 23.79 -1.99 -4.86
C TRP A 145 22.48 -1.88 -5.63
N LEU A 146 22.21 -0.72 -6.27
CA LEU A 146 21.06 -0.53 -7.15
C LEU A 146 21.07 -1.49 -8.35
N ALA A 147 22.22 -1.71 -8.98
CA ALA A 147 22.35 -2.58 -10.15
C ALA A 147 22.13 -4.07 -9.85
N GLN A 148 22.35 -4.49 -8.60
CA GLN A 148 22.07 -5.85 -8.13
C GLN A 148 20.58 -6.08 -7.82
N THR A 149 19.76 -5.04 -7.86
CA THR A 149 18.35 -5.12 -7.54
C THR A 149 17.54 -5.43 -8.80
N PRO A 150 16.84 -6.58 -8.89
CA PRO A 150 15.90 -6.77 -9.99
C PRO A 150 14.78 -5.74 -9.85
N ALA A 151 14.32 -5.20 -10.98
CA ALA A 151 13.07 -4.45 -11.03
C ALA A 151 11.93 -5.40 -10.63
N SER A 152 11.61 -5.52 -9.34
CA SER A 152 10.41 -6.19 -8.88
C SER A 152 9.22 -5.29 -9.23
N GLY A 153 8.86 -5.29 -10.51
CA GLY A 153 7.65 -4.71 -11.08
C GLY A 153 6.39 -5.49 -10.70
N ALA A 154 6.23 -5.84 -9.43
CA ALA A 154 5.03 -6.46 -8.89
C ALA A 154 4.42 -5.59 -7.79
N THR A 155 4.25 -4.29 -8.08
CA THR A 155 3.22 -3.51 -7.40
C THR A 155 1.88 -3.95 -8.00
N PRO A 156 0.95 -4.54 -7.23
CA PRO A 156 -0.42 -4.71 -7.72
C PRO A 156 -0.94 -3.31 -8.08
N ALA A 157 -1.42 -3.15 -9.32
CA ALA A 157 -2.08 -1.91 -9.71
C ALA A 157 -3.18 -1.59 -8.67
N PRO A 158 -3.33 -0.33 -8.22
CA PRO A 158 -4.41 0.02 -7.32
C PRO A 158 -5.73 -0.39 -7.97
N ALA A 159 -6.52 -1.22 -7.28
CA ALA A 159 -7.85 -1.58 -7.72
C ALA A 159 -8.65 -0.27 -7.87
N LYS A 160 -8.88 0.17 -9.10
CA LYS A 160 -9.77 1.27 -9.41
C LYS A 160 -11.16 0.91 -8.89
N LYS A 161 -11.57 1.52 -7.77
CA LYS A 161 -12.97 1.54 -7.37
C LYS A 161 -13.72 2.52 -8.26
N GLY A 162 -14.57 1.97 -9.12
CA GLY A 162 -15.79 2.62 -9.59
C GLY A 162 -15.88 2.90 -11.09
N GLY A 163 -16.71 2.11 -11.77
CA GLY A 163 -17.54 2.64 -12.87
C GLY A 163 -17.46 1.91 -14.22
N ALA A 164 -18.44 1.02 -14.44
CA ALA A 164 -18.95 0.50 -15.72
C ALA A 164 -18.22 -0.68 -16.41
N SER A 165 -19.02 -1.73 -16.58
CA SER A 165 -18.84 -2.99 -17.29
C SER A 165 -18.08 -2.92 -18.62
N ALA A 166 -17.14 -3.85 -18.81
CA ALA A 166 -16.86 -4.45 -20.11
C ALA A 166 -16.54 -5.93 -19.91
N VAL A 167 -17.58 -6.75 -20.00
CA VAL A 167 -17.44 -8.18 -20.28
C VAL A 167 -16.71 -8.31 -21.61
N GLY A 168 -15.63 -9.09 -21.63
CA GLY A 168 -15.27 -9.89 -22.79
C GLY A 168 -14.08 -9.42 -23.61
N ILE A 169 -12.88 -9.90 -23.28
CA ILE A 169 -11.91 -10.44 -24.26
C ILE A 169 -11.12 -11.57 -23.56
N GLY A 170 -11.78 -12.70 -23.31
CA GLY A 170 -11.12 -13.89 -22.75
C GLY A 170 -11.71 -15.19 -23.31
N PHE A 171 -13.02 -15.19 -23.59
CA PHE A 171 -13.69 -16.30 -24.27
C PHE A 171 -13.53 -16.29 -25.79
N GLY A 172 -13.24 -15.13 -26.41
CA GLY A 172 -13.13 -15.00 -27.87
C GLY A 172 -11.95 -15.76 -28.46
N VAL A 173 -10.76 -15.71 -27.84
CA VAL A 173 -9.57 -16.38 -28.37
C VAL A 173 -9.67 -17.90 -28.22
N LEU A 174 -10.22 -18.38 -27.09
CA LEU A 174 -10.45 -19.81 -26.88
C LEU A 174 -11.56 -20.36 -27.80
N PHE A 175 -12.62 -19.61 -28.05
CA PHE A 175 -13.66 -20.02 -29.01
C PHE A 175 -13.17 -19.96 -30.46
N LEU A 176 -12.38 -18.94 -30.83
CA LEU A 176 -11.78 -18.84 -32.17
C LEU A 176 -10.80 -19.99 -32.43
N LEU A 177 -9.95 -20.33 -31.45
CA LEU A 177 -9.04 -21.47 -31.54
C LEU A 177 -9.78 -22.81 -31.59
N TRP A 178 -10.87 -22.96 -30.83
CA TRP A 178 -11.72 -24.15 -30.89
C TRP A 178 -12.47 -24.29 -32.23
N ALA A 179 -12.99 -23.19 -32.77
CA ALA A 179 -13.67 -23.17 -34.07
C ALA A 179 -12.70 -23.45 -35.23
N LEU A 180 -11.49 -22.87 -35.21
CA LEU A 180 -10.44 -23.15 -36.20
C LEU A 180 -9.97 -24.61 -36.13
N TYR A 181 -9.83 -25.17 -34.92
CA TYR A 181 -9.50 -26.59 -34.72
C TYR A 181 -10.58 -27.52 -35.30
N LYS A 182 -11.86 -27.18 -35.13
CA LYS A 182 -12.99 -27.93 -35.71
C LYS A 182 -13.03 -27.85 -37.24
N LEU A 183 -12.75 -26.68 -37.82
CA LEU A 183 -12.74 -26.47 -39.28
C LEU A 183 -11.58 -27.20 -39.98
N HIS A 184 -10.40 -27.24 -39.38
CA HIS A 184 -9.27 -28.02 -39.91
C HIS A 184 -9.56 -29.53 -39.89
N LYS A 185 -10.17 -30.05 -38.82
CA LYS A 185 -10.54 -31.47 -38.74
C LYS A 185 -11.68 -31.87 -39.70
N ALA A 186 -12.45 -30.89 -40.18
CA ALA A 186 -13.51 -31.08 -41.17
C ALA A 186 -13.05 -30.92 -42.63
N GLY A 187 -11.76 -30.61 -42.86
CA GLY A 187 -11.17 -30.57 -44.21
C GLY A 187 -11.49 -29.31 -45.03
N TYR A 188 -11.85 -28.20 -44.38
CA TYR A 188 -12.11 -26.92 -45.05
C TYR A 188 -10.85 -26.04 -45.20
N PHE A 189 -9.70 -26.53 -44.68
CA PHE A 189 -8.35 -25.96 -44.83
C PHE A 189 -7.30 -27.08 -44.83
#